data_AF-A0A2E9MK11-F1
#
_entry.id   AF-A0A2E9MK11-F1
#
_cell.length_a   1.000
_cell.length_b   1.000
_cell.length_c   1.000
_cell.angle_alpha   90.00
_cell.angle_beta   90.00
_cell.angle_gamma   90.00
#
_symmetry.space_group_name_H-M   'P 1'
#
loop_
_entity.id
_entity.type
_entity.pdbx_description
1 polymer ?
#
loop_
_entity_poly.entity_id
_entity_poly.type
_entity_poly.pdbx_seq_one_letter_code
_entity_poly.pdbx_strand_id
1 'polypeptide(L)'
;MSDHLAWVYAFTFLIHLINTLSYSVRIVGVRTGRIAASIALFNIFVLVARMAHAFQAPLLAKRAEGRLLADQAHDVVWEFRTLLVVATIGSVVGALLSPTFRKLFASYVNQFDSMRSVPRLLLHCASKIGGSVVRESLKPPSLANIQYFRSLRDIPVKLALMNLLAISVLTAGVFASLLAGYESPEVRATAVSLAPVVTGLATIILMVFIDPKLSALTDDMLDGKASPSYFYTCVITMVVTHIGGTILAQVVLAPSTDAIRFFASAL
;
A
#
# COMPACT_ATOMS: atom_id res chain seq x y z
N MET A 1 -25.43 -7.44 -10.61
CA MET A 1 -24.06 -7.45 -11.20
C MET A 1 -23.23 -6.21 -10.81
N SER A 2 -23.86 -5.10 -10.41
CA SER A 2 -23.24 -3.88 -9.86
C SER A 2 -22.53 -4.09 -8.50
N ASP A 3 -23.10 -4.93 -7.64
CA ASP A 3 -22.71 -4.96 -6.22
C ASP A 3 -21.31 -5.54 -6.00
N HIS A 4 -20.89 -6.50 -6.84
CA HIS A 4 -19.54 -7.06 -6.78
C HIS A 4 -18.46 -6.06 -7.22
N LEU A 5 -18.78 -5.14 -8.14
CA LEU A 5 -17.83 -4.14 -8.63
C LEU A 5 -17.53 -3.09 -7.55
N ALA A 6 -18.55 -2.68 -6.80
CA ALA A 6 -18.38 -1.76 -5.66
C ALA A 6 -17.42 -2.36 -4.61
N TRP A 7 -17.51 -3.66 -4.33
CA TRP A 7 -16.59 -4.34 -3.41
C TRP A 7 -15.15 -4.36 -3.91
N VAL A 8 -14.93 -4.64 -5.20
CA VAL A 8 -13.58 -4.64 -5.79
C VAL A 8 -12.95 -3.23 -5.70
N TYR A 9 -13.71 -2.17 -6.01
CA TYR A 9 -13.23 -0.80 -5.84
C TYR A 9 -12.96 -0.47 -4.37
N ALA A 10 -13.86 -0.83 -3.45
CA ALA A 10 -13.70 -0.59 -2.02
C ALA A 10 -12.47 -1.30 -1.45
N PHE A 11 -12.24 -2.56 -1.83
CA PHE A 11 -11.04 -3.30 -1.42
C PHE A 11 -9.77 -2.67 -2.00
N THR A 12 -9.75 -2.33 -3.29
CA THR A 12 -8.58 -1.65 -3.90
C THR A 12 -8.25 -0.36 -3.14
N PHE A 13 -9.27 0.47 -2.90
CA PHE A 13 -9.12 1.71 -2.16
C PHE A 13 -8.57 1.46 -0.74
N LEU A 14 -9.17 0.53 0.01
CA LEU A 14 -8.79 0.20 1.38
C LEU A 14 -7.34 -0.32 1.48
N ILE A 15 -6.94 -1.19 0.56
CA ILE A 15 -5.59 -1.74 0.47
C ILE A 15 -4.57 -0.61 0.31
N HIS A 16 -4.76 0.25 -0.69
CA HIS A 16 -3.81 1.33 -1.00
C HIS A 16 -3.82 2.44 0.06
N LEU A 17 -4.96 2.66 0.70
CA LEU A 17 -5.09 3.51 1.88
C LEU A 17 -4.20 2.98 3.02
N ILE A 18 -4.36 1.71 3.42
CA ILE A 18 -3.58 1.08 4.49
C ILE A 18 -2.09 1.07 4.15
N ASN A 19 -1.73 0.67 2.93
CA ASN A 19 -0.34 0.61 2.48
C ASN A 19 0.33 2.00 2.57
N THR A 20 -0.39 3.07 2.26
CA THR A 20 0.17 4.43 2.38
C THR A 20 0.28 4.88 3.84
N LEU A 21 -0.69 4.54 4.68
CA LEU A 21 -0.64 4.84 6.12
C LEU A 21 0.50 4.11 6.85
N SER A 22 1.02 3.02 6.29
CA SER A 22 2.16 2.28 6.86
C SER A 22 3.39 3.14 7.09
N TYR A 23 3.68 4.11 6.21
CA TYR A 23 4.82 5.01 6.36
C TYR A 23 4.69 5.92 7.59
N SER A 24 3.47 6.23 8.01
CA SER A 24 3.19 7.02 9.22
C SER A 24 3.51 6.26 10.51
N VAL A 25 3.52 4.93 10.48
CA VAL A 25 3.79 4.07 11.65
C VAL A 25 5.20 4.28 12.18
N ARG A 26 6.19 4.41 11.28
CA ARG A 26 7.58 4.66 11.66
C ARG A 26 7.73 5.99 12.39
N ILE A 27 7.05 7.04 11.91
CA ILE A 27 7.02 8.36 12.58
C ILE A 27 6.44 8.23 13.99
N VAL A 28 5.34 7.48 14.15
CA VAL A 28 4.73 7.26 15.47
C VAL A 28 5.66 6.44 16.37
N GLY A 29 6.32 5.42 15.84
CA GLY A 29 7.28 4.59 16.57
C GLY A 29 8.44 5.40 17.15
N VAL A 30 9.05 6.27 16.33
CA VAL A 30 10.11 7.20 16.78
C VAL A 30 9.56 8.16 17.83
N ARG A 31 8.43 8.82 17.56
CA ARG A 31 7.85 9.84 18.46
C ARG A 31 7.46 9.29 19.83
N THR A 32 7.01 8.03 19.89
CA THR A 32 6.58 7.37 21.12
C THR A 32 7.69 6.58 21.80
N GLY A 33 8.84 6.37 21.13
CA GLY A 33 9.89 5.45 21.56
C GLY A 33 9.48 3.98 21.57
N ARG A 34 8.36 3.62 20.91
CA ARG A 34 7.71 2.30 21.00
C ARG A 34 7.55 1.66 19.62
N ILE A 35 8.67 1.36 18.98
CA ILE A 35 8.71 0.80 17.63
C ILE A 35 7.98 -0.55 17.57
N ALA A 36 8.31 -1.48 18.47
CA ALA A 36 7.72 -2.83 18.44
C ALA A 36 6.19 -2.81 18.61
N ALA A 37 5.68 -2.00 19.54
CA ALA A 37 4.24 -1.83 19.72
C ALA A 37 3.57 -1.22 18.48
N SER A 38 4.21 -0.21 17.87
CA SER A 38 3.72 0.42 16.64
C SER A 38 3.63 -0.59 15.49
N ILE A 39 4.65 -1.42 15.29
CA ILE A 39 4.65 -2.47 14.26
C ILE A 39 3.57 -3.51 14.55
N ALA A 40 3.48 -4.00 15.79
CA ALA A 40 2.51 -5.02 16.19
C ALA A 40 1.06 -4.56 15.97
N LEU A 41 0.74 -3.32 16.37
CA LEU A 41 -0.58 -2.74 16.15
C LEU A 41 -0.86 -2.52 14.66
N PHE A 42 0.14 -2.10 13.89
CA PHE A 42 -0.06 -1.88 12.46
C PHE A 42 -0.26 -3.18 11.68
N ASN A 43 0.35 -4.28 12.11
CA ASN A 43 0.20 -5.59 11.46
C ASN A 43 -1.26 -6.07 11.38
N ILE A 44 -2.15 -5.58 12.26
CA ILE A 44 -3.60 -5.84 12.20
C ILE A 44 -4.19 -5.22 10.93
N PHE A 45 -3.86 -3.96 10.63
CA PHE A 45 -4.31 -3.28 9.42
C PHE A 45 -3.75 -3.98 8.17
N VAL A 46 -2.48 -4.39 8.20
CA VAL A 46 -1.86 -5.16 7.10
C VAL A 46 -2.57 -6.50 6.90
N LEU A 47 -3.00 -7.18 7.97
CA LEU A 47 -3.79 -8.40 7.87
C LEU A 47 -5.14 -8.16 7.17
N VAL A 48 -5.84 -7.07 7.53
CA VAL A 48 -7.09 -6.67 6.86
C VAL A 48 -6.85 -6.39 5.37
N ALA A 49 -5.79 -5.67 5.02
CA ALA A 49 -5.43 -5.40 3.62
C ALA A 49 -5.10 -6.69 2.85
N ARG A 50 -4.35 -7.63 3.46
CA ARG A 50 -4.05 -8.94 2.86
C ARG A 50 -5.31 -9.77 2.64
N MET A 51 -6.24 -9.75 3.58
CA MET A 51 -7.52 -10.44 3.44
C MET A 51 -8.37 -9.80 2.32
N ALA A 52 -8.39 -8.47 2.22
CA ALA A 52 -9.06 -7.76 1.12
C ALA A 52 -8.46 -8.14 -0.25
N HIS A 53 -7.13 -8.23 -0.35
CA HIS A 53 -6.46 -8.72 -1.56
C HIS A 53 -6.87 -10.17 -1.91
N ALA A 54 -6.92 -11.05 -0.92
CA ALA A 54 -7.29 -12.46 -1.12
C ALA A 54 -8.75 -12.61 -1.60
N PHE A 55 -9.67 -11.78 -1.11
CA PHE A 55 -11.06 -11.73 -1.61
C PHE A 55 -11.17 -11.08 -3.00
N GLN A 56 -10.33 -10.11 -3.30
CA GLN A 56 -10.36 -9.38 -4.56
C GLN A 56 -9.99 -10.28 -5.76
N ALA A 57 -9.01 -11.16 -5.62
CA ALA A 57 -8.55 -12.05 -6.70
C ALA A 57 -9.68 -12.89 -7.35
N PRO A 58 -10.47 -13.69 -6.60
CA PRO A 58 -11.56 -14.47 -7.18
C PRO A 58 -12.70 -13.60 -7.73
N LEU A 59 -12.97 -12.44 -7.12
CA LEU A 59 -13.98 -11.49 -7.63
C LEU A 59 -13.58 -10.93 -8.99
N LEU A 60 -12.30 -10.58 -9.17
CA LEU A 60 -11.75 -10.12 -10.44
C LEU A 60 -11.73 -11.23 -11.49
N ALA A 61 -11.30 -12.44 -11.12
CA ALA A 61 -11.25 -13.58 -12.03
C ALA A 61 -12.64 -13.92 -12.59
N LYS A 62 -13.65 -14.09 -11.71
CA LYS A 62 -15.05 -14.34 -12.11
C LYS A 62 -15.58 -13.25 -13.04
N ARG A 63 -15.15 -12.00 -12.84
CA ARG A 63 -15.58 -10.85 -13.65
C ARG A 63 -14.91 -10.82 -15.02
N ALA A 64 -13.63 -11.11 -15.09
CA ALA A 64 -12.91 -11.26 -16.35
C ALA A 64 -13.52 -12.40 -17.19
N GLU A 65 -13.85 -13.54 -16.56
CA GLU A 65 -14.55 -14.65 -17.20
C GLU A 65 -15.95 -14.27 -17.70
N GLY A 66 -16.74 -13.55 -16.90
CA GLY A 66 -18.05 -13.08 -17.34
C GLY A 66 -17.99 -12.16 -18.56
N ARG A 67 -16.94 -11.34 -18.68
CA ARG A 67 -16.71 -10.48 -19.86
C ARG A 67 -16.23 -11.24 -21.09
N LEU A 68 -15.49 -12.34 -20.92
CA LEU A 68 -15.13 -13.25 -22.01
C LEU A 68 -16.37 -13.84 -22.67
N LEU A 69 -17.33 -14.29 -21.86
CA LEU A 69 -18.58 -14.86 -22.37
C LEU A 69 -19.48 -13.85 -23.09
N ALA A 70 -19.26 -12.55 -22.87
CA ALA A 70 -20.02 -11.46 -23.46
C ALA A 70 -19.32 -10.77 -24.66
N ASP A 71 -18.14 -11.25 -25.08
CA ASP A 71 -17.31 -10.70 -26.16
C ASP A 71 -16.93 -9.21 -25.99
N GLN A 72 -16.71 -8.77 -24.75
CA GLN A 72 -16.42 -7.38 -24.38
C GLN A 72 -14.95 -7.17 -23.96
N ALA A 73 -14.02 -7.39 -24.89
CA ALA A 73 -12.58 -7.31 -24.61
C ALA A 73 -12.07 -5.93 -24.23
N HIS A 74 -12.53 -4.89 -24.93
CA HIS A 74 -12.14 -3.51 -24.64
C HIS A 74 -12.54 -3.08 -23.22
N ASP A 75 -13.60 -3.67 -22.66
CA ASP A 75 -14.10 -3.29 -21.34
C ASP A 75 -13.23 -3.78 -20.19
N VAL A 76 -12.45 -4.85 -20.37
CA VAL A 76 -11.61 -5.43 -19.31
C VAL A 76 -10.37 -4.56 -19.05
N VAL A 77 -9.68 -4.13 -20.10
CA VAL A 77 -8.50 -3.24 -19.97
C VAL A 77 -8.90 -1.92 -19.31
N TRP A 78 -10.01 -1.32 -19.75
CA TRP A 78 -10.50 -0.07 -19.17
C TRP A 78 -10.87 -0.21 -17.70
N GLU A 79 -11.48 -1.33 -17.33
CA GLU A 79 -11.80 -1.60 -15.92
C GLU A 79 -10.54 -1.77 -15.05
N PHE A 80 -9.53 -2.50 -15.52
CA PHE A 80 -8.28 -2.67 -14.77
C PHE A 80 -7.54 -1.33 -14.62
N ARG A 81 -7.53 -0.49 -15.67
CA ARG A 81 -7.00 0.87 -15.57
C ARG A 81 -7.78 1.72 -14.58
N THR A 82 -9.10 1.59 -14.53
CA THR A 82 -9.95 2.26 -13.53
C THR A 82 -9.62 1.81 -12.11
N LEU A 83 -9.38 0.52 -11.90
CA LEU A 83 -8.94 -0.02 -10.61
C LEU A 83 -7.58 0.54 -10.19
N LEU A 84 -6.63 0.67 -11.11
CA LEU A 84 -5.34 1.34 -10.86
C LEU A 84 -5.51 2.84 -10.53
N VAL A 85 -6.52 3.52 -11.10
CA VAL A 85 -6.88 4.89 -10.67
C VAL A 85 -7.40 4.87 -9.24
N VAL A 86 -8.27 3.93 -8.88
CA VAL A 86 -8.77 3.77 -7.50
C VAL A 86 -7.63 3.48 -6.51
N ALA A 87 -6.63 2.67 -6.90
CA ALA A 87 -5.41 2.46 -6.13
C ALA A 87 -4.67 3.78 -5.87
N THR A 88 -4.50 4.61 -6.90
CA THR A 88 -3.88 5.94 -6.79
C THR A 88 -4.68 6.85 -5.84
N ILE A 89 -6.00 6.89 -5.99
CA ILE A 89 -6.89 7.67 -5.12
C ILE A 89 -6.76 7.20 -3.66
N GLY A 90 -6.78 5.89 -3.42
CA GLY A 90 -6.58 5.31 -2.09
C GLY A 90 -5.26 5.74 -1.47
N SER A 91 -4.17 5.72 -2.25
CA SER A 91 -2.86 6.19 -1.78
C SER A 91 -2.85 7.68 -1.48
N VAL A 92 -3.42 8.52 -2.35
CA VAL A 92 -3.51 9.98 -2.12
C VAL A 92 -4.32 10.28 -0.87
N VAL A 93 -5.48 9.64 -0.69
CA VAL A 93 -6.30 9.79 0.51
C VAL A 93 -5.53 9.32 1.75
N GLY A 94 -4.77 8.23 1.66
CA GLY A 94 -3.91 7.76 2.76
C GLY A 94 -2.83 8.78 3.14
N ALA A 95 -2.20 9.41 2.16
CA ALA A 95 -1.24 10.48 2.41
C ALA A 95 -1.90 11.71 3.07
N LEU A 96 -3.10 12.09 2.61
CA LEU A 96 -3.86 13.20 3.20
C LEU A 96 -4.33 12.91 4.64
N LEU A 97 -4.72 11.67 4.93
CA LEU A 97 -5.16 11.22 6.26
C LEU A 97 -3.99 10.90 7.21
N SER A 98 -2.76 10.86 6.71
CA SER A 98 -1.57 10.52 7.50
C SER A 98 -1.40 11.38 8.76
N PRO A 99 -1.57 12.72 8.77
CA PRO A 99 -1.45 13.52 9.99
C PRO A 99 -2.47 13.15 11.07
N THR A 100 -3.71 12.91 10.68
CA THR A 100 -4.79 12.44 11.56
C THR A 100 -4.48 11.06 12.10
N PHE A 101 -4.11 10.13 11.21
CA PHE A 101 -3.72 8.78 11.58
C PHE A 101 -2.55 8.75 12.57
N ARG A 102 -1.51 9.57 12.36
CA ARG A 102 -0.38 9.66 13.28
C ARG A 102 -0.80 10.05 14.70
N LYS A 103 -1.70 11.04 14.85
CA LYS A 103 -2.17 11.48 16.17
C LYS A 103 -3.00 10.39 16.85
N LEU A 104 -3.93 9.79 16.10
CA LEU A 104 -4.78 8.71 16.57
C LEU A 104 -3.97 7.49 16.98
N PHE A 105 -3.09 7.03 16.09
CA PHE A 105 -2.27 5.84 16.28
C PHE A 105 -1.27 6.02 17.43
N ALA A 106 -0.68 7.20 17.61
CA ALA A 106 0.17 7.50 18.76
C ALA A 106 -0.58 7.37 20.10
N SER A 107 -1.84 7.81 20.16
CA SER A 107 -2.68 7.63 21.35
C SER A 107 -2.85 6.14 21.68
N TYR A 108 -3.10 5.31 20.68
CA TYR A 108 -3.26 3.86 20.87
C TYR A 108 -1.98 3.14 21.24
N VAL A 109 -0.85 3.50 20.63
CA VAL A 109 0.48 2.97 21.01
C VAL A 109 0.83 3.33 22.46
N ASN A 110 0.44 4.52 22.92
CA ASN A 110 0.65 4.92 24.31
C ASN A 110 -0.24 4.12 25.28
N GLN A 111 -1.52 3.92 24.94
CA GLN A 111 -2.47 3.14 25.73
C GLN A 111 -2.17 1.64 25.77
N PHE A 112 -1.49 1.11 24.75
CA PHE A 112 -1.13 -0.30 24.67
C PHE A 112 -0.30 -0.79 25.86
N ASP A 113 0.48 0.08 26.49
CA ASP A 113 1.29 -0.27 27.68
C ASP A 113 0.45 -0.75 28.85
N SER A 114 -0.71 -0.12 29.05
CA SER A 114 -1.60 -0.39 30.17
C SER A 114 -2.45 -1.63 29.91
N MET A 115 -2.90 -1.82 28.66
CA MET A 115 -3.78 -2.94 28.32
C MET A 115 -3.05 -4.22 27.94
N ARG A 116 -1.82 -4.13 27.39
CA ARG A 116 -0.96 -5.22 26.86
C ARG A 116 -1.71 -6.28 26.03
N SER A 117 -2.85 -5.91 25.44
CA SER A 117 -3.75 -6.80 24.73
C SER A 117 -4.35 -6.05 23.55
N VAL A 118 -3.98 -6.49 22.36
CA VAL A 118 -4.44 -5.92 21.09
C VAL A 118 -5.98 -6.01 20.97
N PRO A 119 -6.64 -7.16 21.23
CA PRO A 119 -8.10 -7.24 21.15
C PRO A 119 -8.81 -6.28 22.13
N ARG A 120 -8.32 -6.16 23.37
CA ARG A 120 -8.91 -5.23 24.36
C ARG A 120 -8.75 -3.77 23.92
N LEU A 121 -7.57 -3.41 23.39
CA LEU A 121 -7.34 -2.08 22.85
C LEU A 121 -8.29 -1.77 21.68
N LEU A 122 -8.52 -2.72 20.76
CA LEU A 122 -9.48 -2.54 19.66
C LEU A 122 -10.92 -2.36 20.16
N LEU A 123 -11.36 -3.15 21.14
CA LEU A 123 -12.68 -2.99 21.76
C LEU A 123 -12.82 -1.63 22.46
N HIS A 124 -11.75 -1.14 23.11
CA HIS A 124 -11.73 0.19 23.69
C HIS A 124 -11.81 1.29 22.61
N CYS A 125 -11.14 1.11 21.48
CA CYS A 125 -11.21 2.02 20.33
C CYS A 125 -12.61 2.05 19.70
N ALA A 126 -13.33 0.92 19.69
CA ALA A 126 -14.69 0.82 19.18
C ALA A 126 -15.75 1.37 20.17
N SER A 127 -15.36 1.76 21.37
CA SER A 127 -16.26 2.35 22.39
C SER A 127 -16.51 3.85 22.16
N LYS A 128 -17.52 4.41 22.84
CA LYS A 128 -17.84 5.86 22.80
C LYS A 128 -16.65 6.77 23.15
N ILE A 129 -15.72 6.28 23.98
CA ILE A 129 -14.48 6.99 24.36
C ILE A 129 -13.48 7.02 23.19
N GLY A 130 -13.43 5.98 22.37
CA GLY A 130 -12.61 5.99 21.15
C GLY A 130 -13.09 7.02 20.13
N GLY A 131 -14.40 7.27 20.05
CA GLY A 131 -15.00 8.26 19.17
C GLY A 131 -14.59 9.71 19.46
N SER A 132 -14.43 10.10 20.74
CA SER A 132 -13.94 11.44 21.09
C SER A 132 -12.47 11.61 20.71
N VAL A 133 -11.64 10.57 20.89
CA VAL A 133 -10.23 10.57 20.48
C VAL A 133 -10.09 10.71 18.96
N VAL A 134 -10.98 10.09 18.17
CA VAL A 134 -11.02 10.27 16.70
C VAL A 134 -11.31 11.72 16.35
N ARG A 135 -12.37 12.31 16.93
CA ARG A 135 -12.76 13.70 16.67
C ARG A 135 -11.64 14.68 17.04
N GLU A 136 -10.99 14.47 18.17
CA GLU A 136 -9.85 15.30 18.61
C GLU A 136 -8.60 15.08 17.74
N SER A 137 -8.47 13.92 17.09
CA SER A 137 -7.32 13.58 16.27
C SER A 137 -7.38 14.12 14.84
N LEU A 138 -8.55 14.58 14.40
CA LEU A 138 -8.73 15.23 13.10
C LEU A 138 -7.79 16.43 12.98
N LYS A 139 -6.82 16.34 12.09
CA LYS A 139 -5.93 17.45 11.73
C LYS A 139 -5.97 17.66 10.22
N PRO A 140 -6.21 18.89 9.75
CA PRO A 140 -6.09 19.19 8.34
C PRO A 140 -4.65 18.90 7.88
N PRO A 141 -4.46 18.54 6.60
CA PRO A 141 -3.13 18.32 6.05
C PRO A 141 -2.29 19.58 6.25
N SER A 142 -1.29 19.54 7.13
CA SER A 142 -0.43 20.71 7.36
C SER A 142 0.69 20.72 6.32
N LEU A 143 0.69 21.77 5.49
CA LEU A 143 1.74 22.08 4.53
C LEU A 143 3.07 22.43 5.21
N ALA A 144 3.10 22.53 6.55
CA ALA A 144 4.31 22.74 7.33
C ALA A 144 5.37 21.64 7.13
N ASN A 145 5.00 20.47 6.63
CA ASN A 145 5.97 19.41 6.29
C ASN A 145 6.72 19.66 4.96
N ILE A 146 6.26 20.60 4.12
CA ILE A 146 6.97 20.99 2.89
C ILE A 146 8.28 21.74 3.23
N GLN A 147 8.35 22.31 4.43
CA GLN A 147 9.54 22.99 4.94
C GLN A 147 10.78 22.08 5.01
N TYR A 148 10.58 20.76 5.16
CA TYR A 148 11.66 19.76 5.19
C TYR A 148 12.22 19.43 3.79
N PHE A 149 11.53 19.80 2.70
CA PHE A 149 12.06 19.70 1.33
C PHE A 149 13.07 20.81 0.98
N ARG A 150 13.43 21.70 1.91
CA ARG A 150 14.41 22.77 1.66
C ARG A 150 15.80 22.28 1.24
N SER A 151 16.11 21.01 1.49
CA SER A 151 17.32 20.35 1.00
C SER A 151 16.96 19.18 0.07
N LEU A 152 16.83 19.46 -1.23
CA LEU A 152 16.72 18.41 -2.26
C LEU A 152 17.95 17.48 -2.27
N ARG A 153 19.05 17.90 -1.64
CA ARG A 153 20.31 17.15 -1.54
C ARG A 153 20.20 15.92 -0.65
N ASP A 154 19.22 15.87 0.25
CA ASP A 154 19.04 14.78 1.22
C ASP A 154 18.06 13.68 0.77
N ILE A 155 17.56 13.75 -0.47
CA ILE A 155 16.63 12.76 -0.98
C ILE A 155 17.39 11.46 -1.29
N PRO A 156 17.03 10.30 -0.72
CA PRO A 156 17.69 9.04 -1.00
C PRO A 156 17.23 8.50 -2.37
N VAL A 157 17.73 9.07 -3.47
CA VAL A 157 17.26 8.82 -4.85
C VAL A 157 17.23 7.33 -5.20
N LYS A 158 18.26 6.57 -4.81
CA LYS A 158 18.30 5.12 -5.05
C LYS A 158 17.17 4.40 -4.34
N LEU A 159 16.89 4.75 -3.08
CA LEU A 159 15.79 4.17 -2.31
C LEU A 159 14.44 4.55 -2.91
N ALA A 160 14.30 5.82 -3.30
CA ALA A 160 13.11 6.39 -3.91
C ALA A 160 12.76 5.66 -5.22
N LEU A 161 13.74 5.45 -6.10
CA LEU A 161 13.55 4.76 -7.36
C LEU A 161 13.18 3.29 -7.15
N MET A 162 13.83 2.60 -6.22
CA MET A 162 13.49 1.21 -5.88
C MET A 162 12.06 1.09 -5.36
N ASN A 163 11.63 2.01 -4.49
CA ASN A 163 10.26 2.02 -3.96
C ASN A 163 9.25 2.30 -5.07
N LEU A 164 9.53 3.29 -5.92
CA LEU A 164 8.69 3.62 -7.08
C LEU A 164 8.46 2.41 -7.99
N LEU A 165 9.54 1.74 -8.39
CA LEU A 165 9.49 0.58 -9.27
C LEU A 165 8.82 -0.61 -8.60
N ALA A 166 9.19 -0.95 -7.37
CA ALA A 166 8.60 -2.06 -6.65
C ALA A 166 7.10 -1.87 -6.43
N ILE A 167 6.65 -0.68 -6.04
CA ILE A 167 5.22 -0.39 -5.88
C ILE A 167 4.48 -0.44 -7.22
N SER A 168 5.08 0.00 -8.32
CA SER A 168 4.46 -0.10 -9.66
C SER A 168 4.20 -1.54 -10.08
N VAL A 169 5.19 -2.43 -9.89
CA VAL A 169 5.06 -3.86 -10.21
C VAL A 169 4.11 -4.55 -9.24
N LEU A 170 4.18 -4.25 -7.95
CA LEU A 170 3.28 -4.80 -6.94
C LEU A 170 1.81 -4.44 -7.23
N THR A 171 1.57 -3.19 -7.65
CA THR A 171 0.23 -2.67 -7.95
C THR A 171 -0.30 -3.23 -9.27
N ALA A 172 0.52 -3.30 -10.31
CA ALA A 172 0.10 -3.79 -11.62
C ALA A 172 0.02 -5.32 -11.70
N GLY A 173 0.82 -6.07 -10.93
CA GLY A 173 1.11 -7.48 -11.15
C GLY A 173 -0.12 -8.39 -11.21
N VAL A 174 -1.06 -8.27 -10.27
CA VAL A 174 -2.28 -9.09 -10.26
C VAL A 174 -3.16 -8.80 -11.49
N PHE A 175 -3.33 -7.51 -11.82
CA PHE A 175 -4.11 -7.11 -13.00
C PHE A 175 -3.42 -7.55 -14.30
N ALA A 176 -2.09 -7.46 -14.36
CA ALA A 176 -1.31 -7.87 -15.51
C ALA A 176 -1.44 -9.38 -15.77
N SER A 177 -1.38 -10.21 -14.73
CA SER A 177 -1.58 -11.66 -14.81
C SER A 177 -2.98 -12.05 -15.27
N LEU A 178 -4.00 -11.38 -14.73
CA LEU A 178 -5.38 -11.61 -15.16
C LEU A 178 -5.60 -11.19 -16.61
N LEU A 179 -5.02 -10.05 -17.02
CA LEU A 179 -5.11 -9.56 -18.40
C LEU A 179 -4.35 -10.47 -19.37
N ALA A 180 -3.19 -11.01 -18.97
CA ALA A 180 -2.45 -11.97 -19.78
C ALA A 180 -3.25 -13.25 -20.02
N GLY A 181 -3.91 -13.79 -18.98
CA GLY A 181 -4.77 -14.95 -19.14
C GLY A 181 -6.10 -14.67 -19.87
N TYR A 182 -6.52 -13.41 -19.89
CA TYR A 182 -7.64 -12.95 -20.71
C TYR A 182 -7.25 -12.94 -22.19
N GLU A 183 -6.12 -12.30 -22.53
CA GLU A 183 -5.63 -12.13 -23.91
C GLU A 183 -5.09 -13.43 -24.54
N SER A 184 -4.67 -14.41 -23.72
CA SER A 184 -4.16 -15.71 -24.18
C SER A 184 -4.90 -16.88 -23.50
N PRO A 185 -6.09 -17.27 -24.02
CA PRO A 185 -6.92 -18.33 -23.44
C PRO A 185 -6.20 -19.68 -23.28
N GLU A 186 -5.30 -20.03 -24.21
CA GLU A 186 -4.54 -21.28 -24.21
C GLU A 186 -3.64 -21.45 -22.98
N VAL A 187 -3.09 -20.36 -22.44
CA VAL A 187 -2.19 -20.37 -21.26
C VAL A 187 -2.82 -19.67 -20.05
N ARG A 188 -4.15 -19.50 -20.04
CA ARG A 188 -4.87 -18.72 -19.02
C ARG A 188 -4.55 -19.12 -17.59
N ALA A 189 -4.63 -20.41 -17.29
CA ALA A 189 -4.39 -20.92 -15.93
C ALA A 189 -2.96 -20.63 -15.46
N THR A 190 -1.98 -20.78 -16.36
CA THR A 190 -0.57 -20.50 -16.10
C THR A 190 -0.32 -18.99 -15.93
N ALA A 191 -0.89 -18.14 -16.80
CA ALA A 191 -0.74 -16.70 -16.70
C ALA A 191 -1.31 -16.13 -15.38
N VAL A 192 -2.47 -16.62 -14.96
CA VAL A 192 -3.10 -16.22 -13.69
C VAL A 192 -2.30 -16.71 -12.48
N SER A 193 -1.74 -17.93 -12.55
CA SER A 193 -0.93 -18.49 -11.46
C SER A 193 0.44 -17.83 -11.29
N LEU A 194 0.88 -17.00 -12.24
CA LEU A 194 2.08 -16.17 -12.12
C LEU A 194 1.88 -14.90 -11.28
N ALA A 195 0.65 -14.53 -10.91
CA ALA A 195 0.40 -13.31 -10.12
C ALA A 195 1.16 -13.29 -8.76
N PRO A 196 1.18 -14.39 -7.96
CA PRO A 196 1.97 -14.45 -6.74
C PRO A 196 3.48 -14.36 -6.98
N VAL A 197 3.97 -14.83 -8.13
CA VAL A 197 5.40 -14.76 -8.49
C VAL A 197 5.81 -13.31 -8.73
N VAL A 198 5.05 -12.58 -9.56
CA VAL A 198 5.33 -11.17 -9.90
C VAL A 198 5.23 -10.29 -8.65
N THR A 199 4.16 -10.45 -7.88
CA THR A 199 3.96 -9.68 -6.63
C THR A 199 4.95 -10.08 -5.54
N GLY A 200 5.32 -11.36 -5.46
CA GLY A 200 6.35 -11.86 -4.56
C GLY A 200 7.71 -11.25 -4.84
N LEU A 201 8.11 -11.16 -6.11
CA LEU A 201 9.37 -10.51 -6.50
C LEU A 201 9.40 -9.02 -6.09
N ALA A 202 8.31 -8.28 -6.35
CA ALA A 202 8.19 -6.89 -5.90
C ALA A 202 8.26 -6.77 -4.37
N THR A 203 7.64 -7.69 -3.64
CA THR A 203 7.67 -7.75 -2.18
C THR A 203 9.07 -8.01 -1.65
N ILE A 204 9.84 -8.91 -2.30
CA ILE A 204 11.24 -9.16 -1.95
C ILE A 204 12.05 -7.88 -2.11
N ILE A 205 11.84 -7.10 -3.19
CA ILE A 205 12.54 -5.83 -3.37
C ILE A 205 12.27 -4.87 -2.20
N LEU A 206 11.00 -4.74 -1.80
CA LEU A 206 10.61 -3.92 -0.65
C LEU A 206 11.26 -4.42 0.65
N MET A 207 11.13 -5.71 0.95
CA MET A 207 11.51 -6.28 2.24
C MET A 207 13.02 -6.46 2.41
N VAL A 208 13.77 -6.69 1.32
CA VAL A 208 15.23 -6.90 1.39
C VAL A 208 15.98 -5.58 1.29
N PHE A 209 15.52 -4.63 0.48
CA PHE A 209 16.31 -3.43 0.19
C PHE A 209 15.77 -2.16 0.82
N ILE A 210 14.46 -2.06 1.05
CA ILE A 210 13.83 -0.83 1.55
C ILE A 210 13.59 -0.92 3.05
N ASP A 211 12.95 -1.99 3.52
CA ASP A 211 12.60 -2.14 4.93
C ASP A 211 13.80 -2.09 5.89
N PRO A 212 14.95 -2.76 5.62
CA PRO A 212 16.10 -2.71 6.52
C PRO A 212 16.70 -1.31 6.59
N LYS A 213 16.74 -0.58 5.47
CA LYS A 213 17.27 0.79 5.43
C LYS A 213 16.39 1.76 6.20
N LEU A 214 15.07 1.64 6.02
CA LEU A 214 14.13 2.46 6.79
C LEU A 214 14.15 2.10 8.27
N SER A 215 14.42 0.84 8.63
CA SER A 215 14.52 0.41 10.04
C SER A 215 15.81 0.92 10.68
N ALA A 216 16.95 0.78 10.02
CA ALA A 216 18.21 1.38 10.48
C ALA A 216 18.09 2.90 10.65
N LEU A 217 17.43 3.59 9.71
CA LEU A 217 17.18 5.03 9.82
C LEU A 217 16.26 5.40 11.01
N THR A 218 15.29 4.54 11.34
CA THR A 218 14.46 4.71 12.55
C THR A 218 15.32 4.61 13.81
N ASP A 219 16.23 3.63 13.88
CA ASP A 219 17.11 3.42 15.03
C ASP A 219 18.12 4.55 15.15
N ASP A 220 18.73 4.99 14.04
CA ASP A 220 19.62 6.14 14.00
C ASP A 220 18.93 7.44 14.46
N MET A 221 17.63 7.59 14.18
CA MET A 221 16.83 8.73 14.64
C MET A 221 16.57 8.67 16.16
N LEU A 222 16.41 7.48 16.74
CA LEU A 222 16.28 7.30 18.19
C LEU A 222 17.61 7.51 18.93
N ASP A 223 18.70 7.04 18.34
CA ASP A 223 20.06 7.18 18.87
C ASP A 223 20.63 8.61 18.70
N GLY A 224 19.90 9.51 18.03
CA GLY A 224 20.35 10.87 17.73
C GLY A 224 21.43 10.98 16.66
N LYS A 225 21.71 9.89 15.93
CA LYS A 225 22.68 9.80 14.82
C LYS A 225 22.14 10.40 13.53
N ALA A 226 20.82 10.36 13.33
CA ALA A 226 20.14 10.96 12.18
C ALA A 226 19.42 12.25 12.57
N SER A 227 19.42 13.24 11.66
CA SER A 227 18.68 14.48 11.89
C SER A 227 17.16 14.26 11.69
N PRO A 228 16.29 14.95 12.46
CA PRO A 228 14.85 14.91 12.24
C PRO A 228 14.47 15.26 10.81
N SER A 229 15.11 16.28 10.23
CA SER A 229 14.83 16.73 8.87
C SER A 229 15.08 15.62 7.85
N TYR A 230 16.21 14.93 7.94
CA TYR A 230 16.54 13.83 7.04
C TYR A 230 15.56 12.65 7.18
N PHE A 231 15.22 12.27 8.41
CA PHE A 231 14.25 11.22 8.69
C PHE A 231 12.89 11.51 8.04
N TYR A 232 12.34 12.71 8.27
CA TYR A 232 11.06 13.11 7.69
C TYR A 232 11.11 13.21 6.17
N THR A 233 12.19 13.74 5.60
CA THR A 233 12.39 13.79 4.14
C THR A 233 12.40 12.39 3.53
N CYS A 234 13.08 11.42 4.16
CA CYS A 234 13.08 10.04 3.69
C CYS A 234 11.68 9.43 3.74
N VAL A 235 10.96 9.55 4.86
CA VAL A 235 9.60 8.99 5.00
C VAL A 235 8.62 9.63 4.02
N ILE A 236 8.65 10.95 3.84
CA ILE A 236 7.79 11.66 2.89
C ILE A 236 8.14 11.25 1.45
N THR A 237 9.42 11.09 1.12
CA THR A 237 9.86 10.58 -0.18
C THR A 237 9.29 9.19 -0.45
N MET A 238 9.24 8.31 0.55
CA MET A 238 8.62 6.99 0.38
C MET A 238 7.11 7.08 0.10
N VAL A 239 6.38 7.99 0.76
CA VAL A 239 4.96 8.23 0.47
C VAL A 239 4.77 8.76 -0.96
N VAL A 240 5.59 9.74 -1.37
CA VAL A 240 5.52 10.33 -2.73
C VAL A 240 5.80 9.27 -3.79
N THR A 241 6.85 8.47 -3.61
CA THR A 241 7.20 7.38 -4.55
C THR A 241 6.22 6.24 -4.51
N HIS A 242 5.52 5.99 -3.39
CA HIS A 242 4.41 5.04 -3.35
C HIS A 242 3.26 5.48 -4.26
N ILE A 243 2.82 6.75 -4.14
CA ILE A 243 1.81 7.33 -5.04
C ILE A 243 2.31 7.35 -6.49
N GLY A 244 3.58 7.74 -6.70
CA GLY A 244 4.20 7.68 -8.01
C GLY A 244 4.19 6.27 -8.60
N GLY A 245 4.37 5.24 -7.75
CA GLY A 245 4.37 3.84 -8.16
C GLY A 245 2.98 3.38 -8.59
N THR A 246 1.92 3.77 -7.88
CA THR A 246 0.54 3.45 -8.28
C THR A 246 0.13 4.16 -9.57
N ILE A 247 0.64 5.37 -9.81
CA ILE A 247 0.49 6.06 -11.11
C ILE A 247 1.27 5.32 -12.21
N LEU A 248 2.54 4.99 -11.95
CA LEU A 248 3.40 4.28 -12.90
C LEU A 248 2.85 2.89 -13.25
N ALA A 249 2.11 2.26 -12.34
CA ALA A 249 1.42 1.00 -12.60
C ALA A 249 0.49 1.06 -13.82
N GLN A 250 -0.08 2.23 -14.14
CA GLN A 250 -0.88 2.42 -15.38
C GLN A 250 -0.08 2.15 -16.64
N VAL A 251 1.18 2.58 -16.65
CA VAL A 251 2.09 2.40 -17.79
C VAL A 251 2.68 1.00 -17.78
N VAL A 252 3.07 0.51 -16.60
CA VAL A 252 3.71 -0.81 -16.41
C VAL A 252 2.74 -1.97 -16.64
N LEU A 253 1.42 -1.75 -16.58
CA LEU A 253 0.40 -2.78 -16.82
C LEU A 253 0.62 -3.53 -18.13
N ALA A 254 0.72 -2.82 -19.27
CA ALA A 254 0.87 -3.42 -20.59
C ALA A 254 2.17 -4.25 -20.74
N PRO A 255 3.39 -3.71 -20.50
CA PRO A 255 4.61 -4.50 -20.62
C PRO A 255 4.66 -5.65 -19.61
N SER A 256 4.02 -5.52 -18.45
CA SER A 256 3.92 -6.62 -17.48
C SER A 256 3.02 -7.74 -18.00
N THR A 257 1.89 -7.40 -18.65
CA THR A 257 1.00 -8.36 -19.28
C THR A 257 1.72 -9.14 -20.39
N ASP A 258 2.47 -8.46 -21.26
CA ASP A 258 3.23 -9.10 -22.33
C ASP A 258 4.34 -10.00 -21.79
N ALA A 259 5.07 -9.55 -20.75
CA ALA A 259 6.08 -10.36 -20.10
C ALA A 259 5.48 -11.64 -19.49
N ILE A 260 4.35 -11.52 -18.78
CA ILE A 260 3.67 -12.67 -18.17
C ILE A 260 3.19 -13.64 -19.24
N ARG A 261 2.61 -13.15 -20.35
CA ARG A 261 2.21 -13.98 -21.48
C ARG A 261 3.40 -14.77 -22.03
N PHE A 262 4.52 -14.08 -22.29
CA PHE A 262 5.74 -14.72 -22.80
C PHE A 262 6.22 -15.87 -21.89
N PHE A 263 6.29 -15.63 -20.57
CA PHE A 263 6.68 -16.67 -19.62
C PHE A 263 5.66 -17.80 -19.53
N ALA A 264 4.36 -17.49 -19.57
CA ALA A 264 3.31 -18.50 -19.51
C ALA A 264 3.30 -19.41 -20.74
N SER A 265 3.65 -18.90 -21.93
CA SER A 265 3.80 -19.70 -23.15
C SER A 265 5.08 -20.53 -23.21
N ALA A 266 6.09 -20.21 -22.39
CA ALA A 266 7.36 -20.92 -22.34
C ALA A 266 7.38 -22.07 -21.31
N LEU A 267 6.37 -22.13 -20.42
CA LEU A 267 6.17 -23.17 -19.40
C LEU A 267 5.25 -24.28 -19.91
#